data_AF-A0A9X2JRD5-F1
#
_entry.id   AF-A0A9X2JRD5-F1
#
_cell.length_a   1.000
_cell.length_b   1.000
_cell.length_c   1.000
_cell.angle_alpha   90.00
_cell.angle_beta   90.00
_cell.angle_gamma   90.00
#
_symmetry.space_group_name_H-M   'P 1'
#
loop_
_entity.id
_entity.type
_entity.pdbx_description
1 polymer ?
#
loop_
_entity_poly.entity_id
_entity_poly.type
_entity_poly.pdbx_seq_one_letter_code
_entity_poly.pdbx_strand_id
1 'polypeptide(L)'
;MMRLARLALVMASTLTFASTALAQQEMTVEEIANQISTLESDFENFSGTVNTLQQEERDLREKLQNLRERNSELETKRESALAEMNDRYQRLVEDPTIDIAGAQEAYKQAVMAHQQNKADIKQQVSLVNEKAREVEEARVSKHSLINEIETLKEQRNLARVDRLENEFNRTGELEVSQSISCDRQETLGQCENRGKLMAKQKASKQYLNTILDGLSEASLARENIEKASPNVQILGSKTISNGFSGAGNYGVKLAVELRGQLPQSQACTLLNVDMRYCASEQRPGELQAGDEETVDSSVMHPLTIRSNVYDDEVVIDGVSYGSTPLEVMLPGGEHQIEILKYGYSAYAEKILLKDATAIRAELEKSDYSFTRGEKIQDILYRDVRGPELVVVPAGKFKMGDLVGNGLPNERPAETREIPTALGISDTEITVEQFGNFVEDTAYVTEAEKSGTCASLSDGRPQFNEKLSWKNPGFKQSESSPVVCVSYNDAQAYAEWLTQKSGFKYSIPTEAEWEYAARAGSETDFWWGNDVGYGKANCRNCGTDWSNTRPAPVASFHRNPWGLYDTVGNVWEWAETDEGVVVKGGAWNFTPSLARVSTRMELPSDFNSNYIGFRVVRAQ
;
A
#
# COMPACT_ATOMS: atom_id res chain seq x y z
N MET A 1 42.76 -59.18 -9.89
CA MET A 1 41.70 -59.99 -9.28
C MET A 1 40.45 -59.12 -9.14
N MET A 2 39.34 -59.62 -9.68
CA MET A 2 37.92 -59.25 -9.49
C MET A 2 37.48 -57.77 -9.47
N ARG A 3 36.95 -57.36 -10.64
CA ARG A 3 35.84 -56.41 -10.80
C ARG A 3 34.56 -57.02 -10.20
N LEU A 4 33.69 -56.19 -9.62
CA LEU A 4 32.25 -56.47 -9.53
C LEU A 4 31.45 -55.18 -9.73
N ALA A 5 30.73 -55.17 -10.85
CA ALA A 5 29.73 -54.18 -11.23
C ALA A 5 28.48 -54.31 -10.34
N ARG A 6 27.73 -53.21 -10.18
CA ARG A 6 26.33 -53.28 -9.75
C ARG A 6 25.44 -52.60 -10.79
N LEU A 7 24.45 -53.39 -11.20
CA LEU A 7 23.45 -53.19 -12.23
C LEU A 7 22.60 -51.95 -12.00
N ALA A 8 22.32 -51.25 -13.10
CA ALA A 8 21.13 -50.43 -13.27
C ALA A 8 19.89 -51.34 -13.39
N LEU A 9 18.81 -50.99 -12.69
CA LEU A 9 17.47 -51.52 -12.95
C LEU A 9 16.59 -50.34 -13.37
N VAL A 10 16.28 -50.29 -14.66
CA VAL A 10 15.31 -49.37 -15.25
C VAL A 10 13.92 -49.95 -15.02
N MET A 11 13.11 -49.30 -14.19
CA MET A 11 11.66 -49.49 -14.15
C MET A 11 11.02 -48.27 -14.80
N ALA A 12 10.67 -48.41 -16.08
CA ALA A 12 9.84 -47.46 -16.79
C ALA A 12 8.38 -47.64 -16.32
N SER A 13 7.93 -46.81 -15.39
CA SER A 13 6.51 -46.59 -15.16
C SER A 13 6.09 -45.34 -15.92
N THR A 14 5.42 -45.55 -17.05
CA THR A 14 4.65 -44.55 -17.77
C THR A 14 3.52 -44.05 -16.87
N LEU A 15 3.78 -42.98 -16.13
CA LEU A 15 2.75 -42.17 -15.48
C LEU A 15 2.23 -41.20 -16.53
N THR A 16 1.05 -41.52 -17.06
CA THR A 16 0.18 -40.57 -17.75
C THR A 16 0.02 -39.34 -16.87
N PHE A 17 0.40 -38.17 -17.40
CA PHE A 17 0.12 -36.86 -16.79
C PHE A 17 -1.40 -36.67 -16.74
N ALA A 18 -2.01 -37.10 -15.64
CA ALA A 18 -3.27 -36.54 -15.20
C ALA A 18 -2.92 -35.25 -14.45
N SER A 19 -3.29 -34.12 -15.04
CA SER A 19 -3.28 -32.81 -14.41
C SER A 19 -4.16 -32.85 -13.16
N THR A 20 -3.57 -33.14 -12.00
CA THR A 20 -4.20 -32.87 -10.72
C THR A 20 -4.08 -31.37 -10.47
N ALA A 21 -5.16 -30.64 -10.74
CA ALA A 21 -5.42 -29.40 -10.04
C ALA A 21 -5.32 -29.72 -8.54
N LEU A 22 -4.36 -29.09 -7.85
CA LEU A 22 -4.31 -29.12 -6.40
C LEU A 22 -5.57 -28.38 -5.93
N ALA A 23 -6.59 -29.15 -5.53
CA ALA A 23 -7.62 -28.61 -4.67
C ALA A 23 -6.94 -28.28 -3.33
N GLN A 24 -6.52 -27.03 -3.15
CA GLN A 24 -6.27 -26.49 -1.82
C GLN A 24 -7.55 -26.73 -1.03
N GLN A 25 -7.44 -27.45 0.08
CA GLN A 25 -8.55 -27.63 1.00
C GLN A 25 -8.89 -26.23 1.54
N GLU A 26 -10.00 -25.66 1.07
CA GLU A 26 -10.45 -24.34 1.50
C GLU A 26 -10.68 -24.36 3.01
N MET A 27 -9.88 -23.60 3.74
CA MET A 27 -10.00 -23.49 5.19
C MET A 27 -11.33 -22.83 5.56
N THR A 28 -11.92 -23.30 6.65
CA THR A 28 -13.12 -22.67 7.21
C THR A 28 -12.80 -21.30 7.82
N VAL A 29 -13.80 -20.43 7.91
CA VAL A 29 -13.64 -19.10 8.53
C VAL A 29 -13.11 -19.18 9.97
N GLU A 30 -13.48 -20.22 10.73
CA GLU A 30 -13.02 -20.43 12.10
C GLU A 30 -11.55 -20.89 12.16
N GLU A 31 -11.13 -21.77 11.26
CA GLU A 31 -9.72 -22.17 11.13
C GLU A 31 -8.83 -20.97 10.78
N ILE A 32 -9.27 -20.12 9.84
CA ILE A 32 -8.53 -18.90 9.47
C ILE A 32 -8.47 -17.94 10.66
N ALA A 33 -9.58 -17.75 11.40
CA ALA A 33 -9.61 -16.88 12.58
C ALA A 33 -8.65 -17.36 13.68
N ASN A 34 -8.55 -18.67 13.91
CA ASN A 34 -7.62 -19.24 14.88
C ASN A 34 -6.15 -19.05 14.46
N GLN A 35 -5.84 -19.18 13.17
CA GLN A 35 -4.49 -18.89 12.66
C GLN A 35 -4.13 -17.41 12.81
N ILE A 36 -5.06 -16.49 12.48
CA ILE A 36 -4.87 -15.05 12.69
C ILE A 36 -4.54 -14.77 14.16
N SER A 37 -5.35 -15.29 15.10
CA SER A 37 -5.13 -15.07 16.53
C SER A 37 -3.77 -15.61 17.02
N THR A 38 -3.31 -16.73 16.45
CA THR A 38 -2.01 -17.31 16.78
C THR A 38 -0.88 -16.40 16.29
N LEU A 39 -0.94 -15.97 15.02
CA LEU A 39 0.08 -15.09 14.44
C LEU A 39 0.07 -13.70 15.07
N GLU A 40 -1.08 -13.17 15.48
CA GLU A 40 -1.17 -11.90 16.24
C GLU A 40 -0.46 -12.02 17.59
N SER A 41 -0.61 -13.14 18.30
CA SER A 41 0.14 -13.41 19.53
C SER A 41 1.65 -13.52 19.26
N ASP A 42 2.05 -14.19 18.19
CA ASP A 42 3.46 -14.30 17.81
C ASP A 42 4.04 -12.93 17.44
N PHE A 43 3.28 -12.09 16.73
CA PHE A 43 3.65 -10.73 16.38
C PHE A 43 3.89 -9.86 17.62
N GLU A 44 3.01 -9.91 18.62
CA GLU A 44 3.18 -9.15 19.87
C GLU A 44 4.41 -9.59 20.65
N ASN A 45 4.62 -10.89 20.80
CA ASN A 45 5.83 -11.44 21.43
C ASN A 45 7.09 -10.96 20.70
N PHE A 46 7.06 -11.04 19.37
CA PHE A 46 8.18 -10.65 18.52
C PHE A 46 8.45 -9.14 18.58
N SER A 47 7.40 -8.32 18.67
CA SER A 47 7.52 -6.88 18.87
C SER A 47 8.27 -6.55 20.17
N GLY A 48 8.01 -7.30 21.25
CA GLY A 48 8.77 -7.20 22.50
C GLY A 48 10.24 -7.57 22.35
N THR A 49 10.54 -8.61 21.55
CA THR A 49 11.93 -9.00 21.23
C THR A 49 12.66 -7.90 20.45
N VAL A 50 12.04 -7.33 19.41
CA VAL A 50 12.63 -6.23 18.62
C VAL A 50 12.96 -5.04 19.51
N ASN A 51 12.04 -4.63 20.39
CA ASN A 51 12.27 -3.51 21.31
C ASN A 51 13.45 -3.78 22.25
N THR A 52 13.62 -5.03 22.69
CA THR A 52 14.74 -5.44 23.55
C THR A 52 16.05 -5.37 22.79
N LEU A 53 16.11 -5.92 21.57
CA LEU A 53 17.30 -5.88 20.72
C LEU A 53 17.70 -4.44 20.38
N GLN A 54 16.73 -3.57 20.07
CA GLN A 54 16.96 -2.15 19.83
C GLN A 54 17.55 -1.45 21.06
N GLN A 55 17.08 -1.79 22.27
CA GLN A 55 17.66 -1.23 23.49
C GLN A 55 19.10 -1.70 23.69
N GLU A 56 19.40 -2.98 23.47
CA GLU A 56 20.76 -3.50 23.55
C GLU A 56 21.70 -2.84 22.53
N GLU A 57 21.23 -2.59 21.31
CA GLU A 57 21.98 -1.87 20.29
C GLU A 57 22.30 -0.43 20.73
N ARG A 58 21.29 0.29 21.28
CA ARG A 58 21.48 1.64 21.84
C ARG A 58 22.54 1.66 22.93
N ASP A 59 22.49 0.72 23.86
CA ASP A 59 23.46 0.61 24.95
C ASP A 59 24.89 0.35 24.42
N LEU A 60 25.03 -0.45 23.35
CA LEU A 60 26.32 -0.69 22.70
C LEU A 60 26.83 0.56 21.96
N ARG A 61 25.95 1.34 21.33
CA ARG A 61 26.30 2.61 20.68
C ARG A 61 26.76 3.66 21.69
N GLU A 62 26.10 3.75 22.83
CA GLU A 62 26.50 4.64 23.93
C GLU A 62 27.91 4.29 24.45
N LYS A 63 28.19 2.98 24.64
CA LYS A 63 29.54 2.51 24.99
C LYS A 63 30.58 2.89 23.93
N LEU A 64 30.23 2.78 22.65
CA LEU A 64 31.12 3.18 21.55
C LEU A 64 31.41 4.69 21.59
N GLN A 65 30.39 5.51 21.85
CA GLN A 65 30.57 6.95 22.00
C GLN A 65 31.52 7.28 23.16
N ASN A 66 31.31 6.68 24.34
CA ASN A 66 32.17 6.86 25.50
C ASN A 66 33.63 6.47 25.21
N LEU A 67 33.86 5.38 24.48
CA LEU A 67 35.21 4.98 24.04
C LEU A 67 35.85 5.97 23.07
N ARG A 68 35.06 6.57 22.17
CA ARG A 68 35.53 7.62 21.23
C ARG A 68 35.91 8.90 21.95
N GLU A 69 35.10 9.34 22.90
CA GLU A 69 35.41 10.49 23.76
C GLU A 69 36.69 10.22 24.56
N ARG A 70 36.80 9.03 25.18
CA ARG A 70 38.01 8.60 25.88
C ARG A 70 39.24 8.54 24.96
N ASN A 71 39.06 8.19 23.69
CA ASN A 71 40.16 8.19 22.72
C ASN A 71 40.76 9.58 22.55
N SER A 72 39.92 10.61 22.42
CA SER A 72 40.34 12.00 22.28
C SER A 72 41.14 12.47 23.52
N GLU A 73 40.72 12.07 24.72
CA GLU A 73 41.45 12.37 25.96
C GLU A 73 42.82 11.67 26.01
N LEU A 74 42.87 10.39 25.63
CA LEU A 74 44.10 9.60 25.64
C LEU A 74 45.10 10.08 24.60
N GLU A 75 44.61 10.54 23.44
CA GLU A 75 45.42 11.18 22.41
C GLU A 75 46.08 12.46 22.94
N THR A 76 45.30 13.33 23.58
CA THR A 76 45.81 14.56 24.22
C THR A 76 46.86 14.25 25.30
N LYS A 77 46.62 13.23 26.13
CA LYS A 77 47.58 12.79 27.17
C LYS A 77 48.87 12.24 26.57
N ARG A 78 48.78 11.46 25.50
CA ARG A 78 49.92 10.92 24.78
C ARG A 78 50.77 12.04 24.17
N GLU A 79 50.15 13.03 23.56
CA GLU A 79 50.84 14.21 23.00
C GLU A 79 51.52 15.04 24.08
N SER A 80 50.83 15.27 25.21
CA SER A 80 51.41 15.99 26.35
C SER A 80 52.61 15.25 26.95
N ALA A 81 52.51 13.92 27.13
CA ALA A 81 53.62 13.10 27.63
C ALA A 81 54.79 13.03 26.64
N LEU A 82 54.53 13.04 25.32
CA LEU A 82 55.56 13.11 24.29
C LEU A 82 56.29 14.46 24.34
N ALA A 83 55.55 15.56 24.48
CA ALA A 83 56.12 16.90 24.59
C ALA A 83 57.00 17.02 25.84
N GLU A 84 56.55 16.52 27.00
CA GLU A 84 57.35 16.49 28.24
C GLU A 84 58.61 15.63 28.08
N MET A 85 58.49 14.43 27.49
CA MET A 85 59.64 13.56 27.23
C MET A 85 60.66 14.25 26.31
N ASN A 86 60.21 14.91 25.25
CA ASN A 86 61.07 15.63 24.32
C ASN A 86 61.77 16.84 24.97
N ASP A 87 61.06 17.62 25.80
CA ASP A 87 61.65 18.73 26.57
C ASP A 87 62.74 18.23 27.54
N ARG A 88 62.48 17.15 28.29
CA ARG A 88 63.51 16.55 29.16
C ARG A 88 64.69 15.98 28.38
N TYR A 89 64.45 15.40 27.21
CA TYR A 89 65.51 14.90 26.33
C TYR A 89 66.41 16.03 25.82
N GLN A 90 65.82 17.19 25.46
CA GLN A 90 66.60 18.36 25.05
C GLN A 90 67.48 18.88 26.20
N ARG A 91 66.95 18.95 27.42
CA ARG A 91 67.73 19.39 28.60
C ARG A 91 68.83 18.41 28.99
N LEU A 92 68.64 17.10 28.77
CA LEU A 92 69.66 16.07 29.01
C LEU A 92 70.93 16.29 28.17
N VAL A 93 70.80 16.91 26.98
CA VAL A 93 71.95 17.28 26.13
C VAL A 93 72.83 18.33 26.80
N GLU A 94 72.24 19.20 27.61
CA GLU A 94 72.93 20.29 28.33
C GLU A 94 73.38 19.87 29.74
N ASP A 95 72.61 18.99 30.40
CA ASP A 95 72.89 18.44 31.73
C ASP A 95 72.70 16.91 31.77
N PRO A 96 73.80 16.13 31.73
CA PRO A 96 73.75 14.66 31.76
C PRO A 96 73.19 14.04 33.05
N THR A 97 72.93 14.83 34.09
CA THR A 97 72.43 14.33 35.39
C THR A 97 70.90 14.26 35.47
N ILE A 98 70.19 14.77 34.45
CA ILE A 98 68.72 14.77 34.40
C ILE A 98 68.17 13.34 34.23
N ASP A 99 67.25 12.93 35.11
CA ASP A 99 66.53 11.66 34.98
C ASP A 99 65.32 11.80 34.05
N ILE A 100 65.35 11.07 32.93
CA ILE A 100 64.27 10.99 31.94
C ILE A 100 63.41 9.73 32.08
N ALA A 101 63.80 8.76 32.91
CA ALA A 101 63.13 7.46 33.01
C ALA A 101 61.64 7.61 33.35
N GLY A 102 61.29 8.55 34.23
CA GLY A 102 59.90 8.85 34.57
C GLY A 102 59.06 9.36 33.39
N ALA A 103 59.62 10.23 32.53
CA ALA A 103 58.91 10.73 31.35
C ALA A 103 58.83 9.69 30.23
N GLN A 104 59.86 8.84 30.08
CA GLN A 104 59.82 7.69 29.17
C GLN A 104 58.72 6.70 29.55
N GLU A 105 58.62 6.37 30.85
CA GLU A 105 57.58 5.47 31.34
C GLU A 105 56.19 6.10 31.22
N ALA A 106 56.03 7.39 31.54
CA ALA A 106 54.77 8.11 31.36
C ALA A 106 54.30 8.12 29.89
N TYR A 107 55.20 8.41 28.94
CA TYR A 107 54.89 8.35 27.51
C TYR A 107 54.53 6.93 27.07
N LYS A 108 55.30 5.92 27.50
CA LYS A 108 55.03 4.51 27.20
C LYS A 108 53.65 4.08 27.70
N GLN A 109 53.28 4.43 28.94
CA GLN A 109 51.96 4.14 29.51
C GLN A 109 50.85 4.84 28.74
N ALA A 110 51.04 6.11 28.34
CA ALA A 110 50.07 6.85 27.53
C ALA A 110 49.87 6.22 26.13
N VAL A 111 50.95 5.76 25.49
CA VAL A 111 50.89 5.02 24.21
C VAL A 111 50.12 3.70 24.37
N MET A 112 50.44 2.91 25.40
CA MET A 112 49.77 1.63 25.65
C MET A 112 48.28 1.82 25.92
N ALA A 113 47.90 2.80 26.76
CA ALA A 113 46.51 3.09 27.05
C ALA A 113 45.73 3.55 25.80
N HIS A 114 46.33 4.41 24.96
CA HIS A 114 45.71 4.84 23.71
C HIS A 114 45.58 3.69 22.70
N GLN A 115 46.58 2.82 22.58
CA GLN A 115 46.51 1.62 21.73
C GLN A 115 45.44 0.64 22.21
N GLN A 116 45.33 0.41 23.52
CA GLN A 116 44.29 -0.44 24.10
C GLN A 116 42.90 0.13 23.80
N ASN A 117 42.67 1.42 24.03
CA ASN A 117 41.38 2.05 23.74
C ASN A 117 41.02 1.98 22.24
N LYS A 118 42.00 2.08 21.33
CA LYS A 118 41.76 1.85 19.89
C LYS A 118 41.34 0.41 19.58
N ALA A 119 41.93 -0.58 20.27
CA ALA A 119 41.52 -1.98 20.15
C ALA A 119 40.09 -2.18 20.69
N ASP A 120 39.77 -1.57 21.83
CA ASP A 120 38.43 -1.62 22.45
C ASP A 120 37.39 -0.97 21.53
N ILE A 121 37.68 0.18 20.90
CA ILE A 121 36.83 0.80 19.88
C ILE A 121 36.57 -0.16 18.73
N LYS A 122 37.61 -0.80 18.20
CA LYS A 122 37.46 -1.73 17.07
C LYS A 122 36.56 -2.91 17.44
N GLN A 123 36.73 -3.46 18.64
CA GLN A 123 35.87 -4.53 19.15
C GLN A 123 34.43 -4.04 19.34
N GLN A 124 34.25 -2.86 19.93
CA GLN A 124 32.92 -2.30 20.18
C GLN A 124 32.17 -1.97 18.88
N VAL A 125 32.86 -1.48 17.84
CA VAL A 125 32.28 -1.31 16.49
C VAL A 125 31.78 -2.64 15.94
N SER A 126 32.55 -3.72 16.10
CA SER A 126 32.11 -5.05 15.66
C SER A 126 30.84 -5.51 16.38
N LEU A 127 30.76 -5.28 17.69
CA LEU A 127 29.58 -5.64 18.49
C LEU A 127 28.34 -4.82 18.10
N VAL A 128 28.51 -3.51 17.88
CA VAL A 128 27.42 -2.64 17.39
C VAL A 128 26.93 -3.12 16.03
N ASN A 129 27.83 -3.44 15.10
CA ASN A 129 27.46 -3.92 13.77
C ASN A 129 26.74 -5.28 13.82
N GLU A 130 27.20 -6.20 14.66
CA GLU A 130 26.57 -7.50 14.86
C GLU A 130 25.16 -7.35 15.45
N LYS A 131 25.01 -6.52 16.50
CA LYS A 131 23.72 -6.27 17.13
C LYS A 131 22.76 -5.52 16.21
N ALA A 132 23.25 -4.54 15.45
CA ALA A 132 22.45 -3.86 14.43
C ALA A 132 21.89 -4.86 13.41
N ARG A 133 22.72 -5.78 12.90
CA ARG A 133 22.25 -6.84 11.98
C ARG A 133 21.16 -7.72 12.61
N GLU A 134 21.28 -8.06 13.89
CA GLU A 134 20.26 -8.84 14.61
C GLU A 134 18.93 -8.09 14.74
N VAL A 135 18.98 -6.79 15.08
CA VAL A 135 17.79 -5.90 15.11
C VAL A 135 17.12 -5.88 13.74
N GLU A 136 17.93 -5.77 12.69
CA GLU A 136 17.47 -5.64 11.32
C GLU A 136 16.83 -6.93 10.78
N GLU A 137 17.46 -8.09 10.99
CA GLU A 137 16.85 -9.41 10.72
C GLU A 137 15.52 -9.58 11.47
N ALA A 138 15.45 -9.06 12.70
CA ALA A 138 14.24 -9.10 13.47
C ALA A 138 13.14 -8.21 12.85
N ARG A 139 13.42 -6.94 12.53
CA ARG A 139 12.43 -6.04 11.90
C ARG A 139 11.84 -6.61 10.61
N VAL A 140 12.69 -7.20 9.76
CA VAL A 140 12.24 -7.86 8.52
C VAL A 140 11.28 -9.02 8.82
N SER A 141 11.58 -9.83 9.85
CA SER A 141 10.73 -10.95 10.29
C SER A 141 9.41 -10.47 10.90
N LYS A 142 9.43 -9.38 11.68
CA LYS A 142 8.22 -8.75 12.23
C LYS A 142 7.26 -8.34 11.11
N HIS A 143 7.78 -7.75 10.05
CA HIS A 143 6.96 -7.31 8.94
C HIS A 143 6.35 -8.47 8.14
N SER A 144 7.13 -9.53 7.93
CA SER A 144 6.65 -10.76 7.32
C SER A 144 5.37 -11.29 7.99
N LEU A 145 5.33 -11.29 9.32
CA LEU A 145 4.16 -11.72 10.10
C LEU A 145 2.95 -10.81 9.86
N ILE A 146 3.14 -9.48 9.80
CA ILE A 146 2.03 -8.55 9.51
C ILE A 146 1.40 -8.87 8.16
N ASN A 147 2.22 -9.03 7.12
CA ASN A 147 1.71 -9.32 5.78
C ASN A 147 0.96 -10.66 5.75
N GLU A 148 1.44 -11.67 6.49
CA GLU A 148 0.76 -12.96 6.62
C GLU A 148 -0.59 -12.83 7.35
N ILE A 149 -0.63 -12.11 8.47
CA ILE A 149 -1.86 -11.81 9.23
C ILE A 149 -2.89 -11.10 8.33
N GLU A 150 -2.48 -10.04 7.65
CA GLU A 150 -3.36 -9.29 6.76
C GLU A 150 -3.83 -10.16 5.59
N THR A 151 -2.99 -11.05 5.07
CA THR A 151 -3.38 -12.00 4.01
C THR A 151 -4.43 -12.99 4.50
N LEU A 152 -4.30 -13.50 5.72
CA LEU A 152 -5.31 -14.36 6.31
C LEU A 152 -6.62 -13.59 6.56
N LYS A 153 -6.57 -12.30 6.92
CA LYS A 153 -7.78 -11.46 7.03
C LYS A 153 -8.50 -11.33 5.69
N GLU A 154 -7.76 -11.16 4.60
CA GLU A 154 -8.28 -11.16 3.23
C GLU A 154 -8.94 -12.50 2.88
N GLN A 155 -8.26 -13.62 3.14
CA GLN A 155 -8.80 -14.97 2.91
C GLN A 155 -10.04 -15.24 3.76
N ARG A 156 -10.07 -14.76 5.01
CA ARG A 156 -11.22 -14.86 5.89
C ARG A 156 -12.43 -14.15 5.30
N ASN A 157 -12.25 -12.98 4.70
CA ASN A 157 -13.36 -12.24 4.09
C ASN A 157 -13.92 -12.97 2.85
N LEU A 158 -13.04 -13.54 2.00
CA LEU A 158 -13.48 -14.42 0.90
C LEU A 158 -14.28 -15.62 1.43
N ALA A 159 -13.73 -16.34 2.41
CA ALA A 159 -14.40 -17.49 3.01
C ALA A 159 -15.72 -17.11 3.71
N ARG A 160 -15.84 -15.91 4.27
CA ARG A 160 -17.10 -15.38 4.83
C ARG A 160 -18.16 -15.18 3.75
N VAL A 161 -17.79 -14.61 2.60
CA VAL A 161 -18.67 -14.44 1.43
C VAL A 161 -19.15 -15.80 0.95
N ASP A 162 -18.25 -16.73 0.65
CA ASP A 162 -18.59 -18.06 0.14
C ASP A 162 -19.48 -18.85 1.10
N ARG A 163 -19.17 -18.78 2.41
CA ARG A 163 -19.99 -19.40 3.44
C ARG A 163 -21.40 -18.80 3.47
N LEU A 164 -21.52 -17.46 3.43
CA LEU A 164 -22.81 -16.79 3.44
C LEU A 164 -23.66 -17.18 2.23
N GLU A 165 -23.06 -17.25 1.03
CA GLU A 165 -23.74 -17.70 -0.17
C GLU A 165 -24.27 -19.13 -0.03
N ASN A 166 -23.44 -20.03 0.49
CA ASN A 166 -23.81 -21.44 0.69
C ASN A 166 -24.92 -21.61 1.73
N GLU A 167 -24.88 -20.83 2.83
CA GLU A 167 -25.94 -20.83 3.84
C GLU A 167 -27.26 -20.27 3.30
N PHE A 168 -27.19 -19.23 2.46
CA PHE A 168 -28.35 -18.59 1.89
C PHE A 168 -29.01 -19.40 0.77
N ASN A 169 -28.20 -19.96 -0.14
CA ASN A 169 -28.64 -20.60 -1.38
C ASN A 169 -29.19 -22.03 -1.20
N ARG A 170 -29.91 -22.26 -0.10
CA ARG A 170 -30.55 -23.53 0.24
C ARG A 170 -32.00 -23.62 -0.29
N THR A 171 -32.45 -24.85 -0.49
CA THR A 171 -33.85 -25.17 -0.82
C THR A 171 -34.62 -25.59 0.42
N GLY A 172 -35.92 -25.33 0.45
CA GLY A 172 -36.79 -25.77 1.54
C GLY A 172 -38.26 -25.70 1.18
N GLU A 173 -39.09 -26.29 2.03
CA GLU A 173 -40.56 -26.30 1.88
C GLU A 173 -41.20 -25.60 3.09
N LEU A 174 -42.18 -24.73 2.83
CA LEU A 174 -42.91 -24.03 3.88
C LEU A 174 -44.42 -24.17 3.65
N GLU A 175 -45.13 -24.58 4.70
CA GLU A 175 -46.59 -24.55 4.72
C GLU A 175 -47.10 -23.19 5.21
N VAL A 176 -47.89 -22.51 4.38
CA VAL A 176 -48.49 -21.21 4.73
C VAL A 176 -49.99 -21.23 4.55
N SER A 177 -50.67 -20.53 5.46
CA SER A 177 -52.10 -20.25 5.35
C SER A 177 -52.34 -18.76 5.12
N GLN A 178 -53.20 -18.43 4.16
CA GLN A 178 -53.60 -17.07 3.85
C GLN A 178 -55.12 -17.00 3.67
N SER A 179 -55.72 -15.93 4.20
CA SER A 179 -57.14 -15.62 4.02
C SER A 179 -57.27 -14.22 3.44
N ILE A 180 -58.15 -14.07 2.45
CA ILE A 180 -58.44 -12.79 1.79
C ILE A 180 -59.94 -12.60 1.69
N SER A 181 -60.38 -11.34 1.65
CA SER A 181 -61.76 -11.00 1.28
C SER A 181 -61.84 -10.81 -0.23
N CYS A 182 -62.82 -11.43 -0.87
CA CYS A 182 -63.04 -11.28 -2.31
C CYS A 182 -63.72 -9.94 -2.60
N ASP A 183 -63.27 -9.26 -3.65
CA ASP A 183 -63.94 -8.07 -4.15
C ASP A 183 -65.31 -8.44 -4.73
N ARG A 184 -66.31 -7.57 -4.60
CA ARG A 184 -67.62 -7.75 -5.21
C ARG A 184 -67.57 -7.71 -6.74
N GLN A 185 -66.53 -7.11 -7.31
CA GLN A 185 -66.35 -6.97 -8.75
C GLN A 185 -65.46 -8.07 -9.39
N GLU A 186 -64.78 -8.89 -8.58
CA GLU A 186 -63.93 -9.99 -9.10
C GLU A 186 -64.70 -11.32 -9.18
N THR A 187 -64.30 -12.19 -10.12
CA THR A 187 -64.83 -13.57 -10.19
C THR A 187 -64.23 -14.44 -9.09
N LEU A 188 -64.92 -15.52 -8.72
CA LEU A 188 -64.41 -16.48 -7.73
C LEU A 188 -63.03 -17.06 -8.12
N GLY A 189 -62.80 -17.34 -9.40
CA GLY A 189 -61.49 -17.81 -9.89
C GLY A 189 -60.39 -16.75 -9.79
N GLN A 190 -60.71 -15.48 -10.02
CA GLN A 190 -59.77 -14.37 -9.81
C GLN A 190 -59.43 -14.21 -8.32
N CYS A 191 -60.43 -14.28 -7.43
CA CYS A 191 -60.20 -14.26 -5.98
C CYS A 191 -59.32 -15.44 -5.55
N GLU A 192 -59.61 -16.65 -6.02
CA GLU A 192 -58.79 -17.83 -5.72
C GLU A 192 -57.32 -17.67 -6.14
N ASN A 193 -57.09 -17.19 -7.37
CA ASN A 193 -55.73 -16.96 -7.89
C ASN A 193 -54.99 -15.88 -7.09
N ARG A 194 -55.68 -14.79 -6.73
CA ARG A 194 -55.13 -13.73 -5.87
C ARG A 194 -54.78 -14.27 -4.48
N GLY A 195 -55.63 -15.10 -3.88
CA GLY A 195 -55.37 -15.75 -2.60
C GLY A 195 -54.14 -16.67 -2.63
N LYS A 196 -54.00 -17.49 -3.69
CA LYS A 196 -52.82 -18.33 -3.92
C LYS A 196 -51.55 -17.50 -4.14
N LEU A 197 -51.63 -16.39 -4.87
CA LEU A 197 -50.51 -15.48 -5.08
C LEU A 197 -50.05 -14.82 -3.77
N MET A 198 -50.99 -14.32 -2.96
CA MET A 198 -50.68 -13.74 -1.65
C MET A 198 -50.09 -14.78 -0.67
N ALA A 199 -50.59 -16.02 -0.71
CA ALA A 199 -50.00 -17.11 0.05
C ALA A 199 -48.55 -17.38 -0.37
N LYS A 200 -48.27 -17.43 -1.68
CA LYS A 200 -46.89 -17.58 -2.21
C LYS A 200 -45.98 -16.41 -1.79
N GLN A 201 -46.45 -15.17 -1.87
CA GLN A 201 -45.69 -14.00 -1.40
C GLN A 201 -45.40 -14.07 0.10
N LYS A 202 -46.38 -14.49 0.90
CA LYS A 202 -46.21 -14.72 2.33
C LYS A 202 -45.18 -15.82 2.60
N ALA A 203 -45.22 -16.93 1.86
CA ALA A 203 -44.23 -18.01 1.97
C ALA A 203 -42.82 -17.52 1.65
N SER A 204 -42.66 -16.78 0.55
CA SER A 204 -41.39 -16.17 0.16
C SER A 204 -40.82 -15.26 1.25
N LYS A 205 -41.65 -14.38 1.84
CA LYS A 205 -41.22 -13.47 2.91
C LYS A 205 -40.85 -14.22 4.20
N GLN A 206 -41.65 -15.20 4.61
CA GLN A 206 -41.38 -16.00 5.81
C GLN A 206 -40.13 -16.86 5.66
N TYR A 207 -39.91 -17.42 4.46
CA TYR A 207 -38.73 -18.22 4.17
C TYR A 207 -37.46 -17.36 4.10
N LEU A 208 -37.53 -16.16 3.52
CA LEU A 208 -36.43 -15.19 3.57
C LEU A 208 -36.01 -14.91 5.03
N ASN A 209 -36.97 -14.60 5.91
CA ASN A 209 -36.66 -14.41 7.34
C ASN A 209 -36.05 -15.68 7.95
N THR A 210 -36.58 -16.86 7.65
CA THR A 210 -36.04 -18.12 8.19
C THR A 210 -34.61 -18.40 7.70
N ILE A 211 -34.27 -18.01 6.47
CA ILE A 211 -32.89 -18.06 5.97
C ILE A 211 -32.04 -17.08 6.77
N LEU A 212 -32.41 -15.80 6.81
CA LEU A 212 -31.66 -14.74 7.50
C LEU A 212 -31.39 -15.07 8.97
N ASP A 213 -32.38 -15.64 9.66
CA ASP A 213 -32.29 -16.04 11.07
C ASP A 213 -31.34 -17.23 11.28
N GLY A 214 -31.12 -18.05 10.26
CA GLY A 214 -30.28 -19.23 10.28
C GLY A 214 -28.87 -19.04 9.73
N LEU A 215 -28.49 -17.81 9.36
CA LEU A 215 -27.14 -17.47 8.90
C LEU A 215 -26.16 -17.42 10.08
N SER A 216 -24.90 -17.79 9.84
CA SER A 216 -23.84 -17.70 10.85
C SER A 216 -23.60 -16.25 11.33
N GLU A 217 -23.82 -15.26 10.46
CA GLU A 217 -23.70 -13.83 10.74
C GLU A 217 -25.05 -13.09 10.67
N ALA A 218 -26.12 -13.73 11.17
CA ALA A 218 -27.49 -13.23 11.08
C ALA A 218 -27.68 -11.79 11.59
N SER A 219 -26.98 -11.37 12.65
CA SER A 219 -27.09 -10.01 13.19
C SER A 219 -26.64 -8.96 12.17
N LEU A 220 -25.46 -9.17 11.57
CA LEU A 220 -24.87 -8.26 10.59
C LEU A 220 -25.67 -8.25 9.28
N ALA A 221 -26.10 -9.43 8.83
CA ALA A 221 -26.94 -9.55 7.64
C ALA A 221 -28.29 -8.80 7.82
N ARG A 222 -28.89 -8.84 9.01
CA ARG A 222 -30.14 -8.10 9.29
C ARG A 222 -29.93 -6.59 9.37
N GLU A 223 -28.80 -6.14 9.90
CA GLU A 223 -28.48 -4.71 9.95
C GLU A 223 -28.35 -4.11 8.54
N ASN A 224 -27.81 -4.89 7.60
CA ASN A 224 -27.57 -4.45 6.22
C ASN A 224 -28.66 -4.88 5.23
N ILE A 225 -29.73 -5.55 5.67
CA ILE A 225 -30.75 -6.12 4.78
C ILE A 225 -31.48 -5.06 3.95
N GLU A 226 -31.62 -3.83 4.46
CA GLU A 226 -32.28 -2.74 3.73
C GLU A 226 -31.44 -2.20 2.57
N LYS A 227 -30.11 -2.40 2.63
CA LYS A 227 -29.17 -2.04 1.57
C LYS A 227 -28.99 -3.16 0.55
N ALA A 228 -29.38 -4.38 0.92
CA ALA A 228 -29.27 -5.56 0.07
C ALA A 228 -30.63 -5.96 -0.51
N SER A 229 -30.63 -6.66 -1.64
CA SER A 229 -31.83 -7.21 -2.26
C SER A 229 -31.73 -8.73 -2.47
N PRO A 230 -31.52 -9.53 -1.41
CA PRO A 230 -31.50 -10.97 -1.54
C PRO A 230 -32.92 -11.48 -1.87
N ASN A 231 -33.01 -12.50 -2.72
CA ASN A 231 -34.28 -12.97 -3.24
C ASN A 231 -34.55 -14.44 -2.92
N VAL A 232 -35.83 -14.79 -2.93
CA VAL A 232 -36.29 -16.18 -2.77
C VAL A 232 -37.05 -16.57 -4.03
N GLN A 233 -36.59 -17.62 -4.68
CA GLN A 233 -37.23 -18.20 -5.85
C GLN A 233 -38.26 -19.25 -5.42
N ILE A 234 -39.48 -19.17 -5.95
CA ILE A 234 -40.48 -20.22 -5.81
C ILE A 234 -40.23 -21.29 -6.87
N LEU A 235 -39.89 -22.51 -6.45
CA LEU A 235 -39.69 -23.65 -7.34
C LEU A 235 -41.01 -24.36 -7.67
N GLY A 236 -41.91 -24.45 -6.69
CA GLY A 236 -43.16 -25.17 -6.82
C GLY A 236 -44.15 -24.84 -5.71
N SER A 237 -45.42 -25.19 -5.90
CA SER A 237 -46.44 -25.06 -4.85
C SER A 237 -47.55 -26.09 -5.01
N LYS A 238 -47.96 -26.70 -3.90
CA LYS A 238 -49.06 -27.67 -3.82
C LYS A 238 -50.15 -27.15 -2.89
N THR A 239 -51.40 -27.14 -3.35
CA THR A 239 -52.54 -26.80 -2.50
C THR A 239 -52.83 -27.95 -1.54
N ILE A 240 -52.80 -27.67 -0.24
CA ILE A 240 -53.17 -28.65 0.80
C ILE A 240 -54.67 -28.58 1.05
N SER A 241 -55.19 -27.36 1.23
CA SER A 241 -56.62 -27.09 1.37
C SER A 241 -56.97 -25.70 0.88
N ASN A 242 -58.18 -25.52 0.38
CA ASN A 242 -58.74 -24.22 0.09
C ASN A 242 -60.26 -24.23 0.25
N GLY A 243 -60.87 -23.06 0.40
CA GLY A 243 -62.31 -22.95 0.48
C GLY A 243 -62.80 -21.53 0.69
N PHE A 244 -64.05 -21.30 0.28
CA PHE A 244 -64.77 -20.07 0.58
C PHE A 244 -65.47 -20.20 1.93
N SER A 245 -65.48 -19.13 2.71
CA SER A 245 -66.12 -19.07 4.02
C SER A 245 -66.77 -17.71 4.28
N GLY A 246 -67.84 -17.71 5.07
CA GLY A 246 -68.56 -16.49 5.46
C GLY A 246 -69.11 -15.67 4.28
N ALA A 247 -69.13 -14.34 4.42
CA ALA A 247 -69.65 -13.38 3.45
C ALA A 247 -68.67 -13.02 2.32
N GLY A 248 -67.99 -14.02 1.75
CA GLY A 248 -67.08 -13.84 0.60
C GLY A 248 -65.58 -13.86 0.91
N ASN A 249 -65.15 -14.55 1.97
CA ASN A 249 -63.72 -14.75 2.23
C ASN A 249 -63.21 -16.04 1.58
N TYR A 250 -61.99 -16.02 1.05
CA TYR A 250 -61.30 -17.19 0.51
C TYR A 250 -60.06 -17.49 1.36
N GLY A 251 -59.99 -18.72 1.86
CA GLY A 251 -58.84 -19.24 2.59
C GLY A 251 -58.09 -20.29 1.78
N VAL A 252 -56.76 -20.27 1.82
CA VAL A 252 -55.89 -21.27 1.19
C VAL A 252 -54.73 -21.64 2.10
N LYS A 253 -54.43 -22.94 2.16
CA LYS A 253 -53.20 -23.50 2.73
C LYS A 253 -52.37 -24.12 1.61
N LEU A 254 -51.14 -23.64 1.44
CA LEU A 254 -50.19 -24.12 0.43
C LEU A 254 -48.96 -24.70 1.10
N ALA A 255 -48.43 -25.79 0.56
CA ALA A 255 -47.03 -26.17 0.67
C ALA A 255 -46.27 -25.51 -0.49
N VAL A 256 -45.23 -24.74 -0.21
CA VAL A 256 -44.45 -24.01 -1.22
C VAL A 256 -42.99 -24.42 -1.13
N GLU A 257 -42.43 -24.89 -2.24
CA GLU A 257 -41.02 -25.20 -2.39
C GLU A 257 -40.28 -23.94 -2.85
N LEU A 258 -39.25 -23.56 -2.11
CA LEU A 258 -38.57 -22.28 -2.17
C LEU A 258 -37.05 -22.50 -2.22
N ARG A 259 -36.33 -21.60 -2.86
CA ARG A 259 -34.86 -21.57 -2.91
C ARG A 259 -34.37 -20.16 -2.62
N GLY A 260 -33.45 -20.02 -1.67
CA GLY A 260 -32.72 -18.77 -1.50
C GLY A 260 -31.82 -18.50 -2.70
N GLN A 261 -31.74 -17.25 -3.13
CA GLN A 261 -30.80 -16.76 -4.12
C GLN A 261 -30.12 -15.50 -3.57
N LEU A 262 -28.82 -15.59 -3.39
CA LEU A 262 -27.96 -14.50 -2.98
C LEU A 262 -26.88 -14.34 -4.06
N PRO A 263 -26.93 -13.25 -4.85
CA PRO A 263 -25.81 -12.85 -5.69
C PRO A 263 -24.60 -12.45 -4.83
N GLN A 264 -23.37 -12.70 -5.30
CA GLN A 264 -22.14 -12.35 -4.57
C GLN A 264 -22.11 -10.88 -4.15
N SER A 265 -22.44 -9.94 -5.03
CA SER A 265 -22.49 -8.51 -4.69
C SER A 265 -23.40 -8.20 -3.49
N GLN A 266 -24.51 -8.92 -3.37
CA GLN A 266 -25.43 -8.80 -2.25
C GLN A 266 -24.87 -9.46 -0.99
N ALA A 267 -24.07 -10.53 -1.12
CA ALA A 267 -23.35 -11.13 0.00
C ALA A 267 -22.35 -10.15 0.63
N CYS A 268 -21.57 -9.43 -0.19
CA CYS A 268 -20.66 -8.38 0.31
C CYS A 268 -21.42 -7.27 1.05
N THR A 269 -22.55 -6.82 0.48
CA THR A 269 -23.41 -5.80 1.10
C THR A 269 -23.95 -6.27 2.46
N LEU A 270 -24.43 -7.51 2.55
CA LEU A 270 -24.92 -8.09 3.81
C LEU A 270 -23.82 -8.23 4.88
N LEU A 271 -22.59 -8.54 4.46
CA LEU A 271 -21.43 -8.68 5.35
C LEU A 271 -20.71 -7.37 5.64
N ASN A 272 -21.11 -6.26 5.01
CA ASN A 272 -20.41 -4.98 5.05
C ASN A 272 -18.91 -5.15 4.76
N VAL A 273 -18.58 -5.86 3.68
CA VAL A 273 -17.21 -6.02 3.17
C VAL A 273 -17.08 -5.42 1.78
N ASP A 274 -15.86 -5.02 1.41
CA ASP A 274 -15.56 -4.40 0.13
C ASP A 274 -16.04 -5.26 -1.06
N MET A 275 -16.66 -4.62 -2.06
CA MET A 275 -17.19 -5.27 -3.26
C MET A 275 -16.15 -6.11 -4.02
N ARG A 276 -14.85 -5.83 -3.87
CA ARG A 276 -13.77 -6.61 -4.48
C ARG A 276 -13.76 -8.09 -4.07
N TYR A 277 -14.29 -8.44 -2.90
CA TYR A 277 -14.42 -9.83 -2.47
C TYR A 277 -15.54 -10.58 -3.19
N CYS A 278 -16.43 -9.86 -3.87
CA CYS A 278 -17.61 -10.38 -4.55
C CYS A 278 -17.60 -10.12 -6.06
N ALA A 279 -16.49 -9.58 -6.57
CA ALA A 279 -16.27 -9.37 -7.99
C ALA A 279 -15.83 -10.70 -8.64
N SER A 280 -16.75 -11.63 -8.86
CA SER A 280 -16.49 -12.77 -9.77
C SER A 280 -16.46 -12.28 -11.23
N GLU A 281 -15.31 -12.45 -11.88
CA GLU A 281 -15.08 -12.32 -13.34
C GLU A 281 -15.71 -11.09 -14.05
N GLN A 282 -15.64 -9.90 -13.45
CA GLN A 282 -15.93 -8.67 -14.20
C GLN A 282 -14.73 -8.26 -15.06
N ARG A 283 -14.75 -8.72 -16.33
CA ARG A 283 -14.13 -7.98 -17.43
C ARG A 283 -14.62 -6.51 -17.41
N PRO A 284 -13.78 -5.56 -17.80
CA PRO A 284 -13.95 -4.15 -17.49
C PRO A 284 -15.23 -3.56 -18.11
N GLY A 285 -16.06 -2.96 -17.26
CA GLY A 285 -17.23 -2.20 -17.66
C GLY A 285 -18.28 -2.16 -16.57
N GLU A 286 -18.57 -0.95 -16.09
CA GLU A 286 -19.74 -0.55 -15.29
C GLU A 286 -19.61 -0.67 -13.76
N LEU A 287 -19.02 0.37 -13.17
CA LEU A 287 -19.34 0.82 -11.81
C LEU A 287 -20.57 1.75 -11.89
N GLN A 288 -21.66 1.40 -11.23
CA GLN A 288 -22.73 2.35 -10.91
C GLN A 288 -22.63 2.72 -9.43
N ALA A 289 -22.44 4.01 -9.17
CA ALA A 289 -22.53 4.63 -7.85
C ALA A 289 -23.99 5.02 -7.58
N GLY A 290 -24.45 4.77 -6.36
CA GLY A 290 -25.77 5.15 -5.88
C GLY A 290 -25.79 6.55 -5.28
N ASP A 291 -26.74 7.34 -5.78
CA ASP A 291 -27.54 8.39 -5.17
C ASP A 291 -26.88 9.50 -4.34
N GLU A 292 -26.43 10.54 -5.05
CA GLU A 292 -26.57 11.94 -4.62
C GLU A 292 -27.57 12.66 -5.55
N GLU A 293 -28.29 13.65 -5.01
CA GLU A 293 -29.45 14.33 -5.61
C GLU A 293 -29.43 14.42 -7.15
N THR A 294 -30.43 13.77 -7.77
CA THR A 294 -30.55 13.57 -9.22
C THR A 294 -30.42 14.86 -10.03
N VAL A 295 -29.24 15.07 -10.60
CA VAL A 295 -29.03 15.87 -11.81
C VAL A 295 -28.97 14.88 -12.97
N ASP A 296 -29.71 15.14 -14.05
CA ASP A 296 -29.78 14.24 -15.20
C ASP A 296 -28.45 14.24 -15.96
N SER A 297 -27.58 13.28 -15.64
CA SER A 297 -26.24 13.12 -16.22
C SER A 297 -26.23 12.71 -17.69
N SER A 298 -27.40 12.40 -18.27
CA SER A 298 -27.53 12.14 -19.70
C SER A 298 -27.64 13.42 -20.54
N VAL A 299 -27.91 14.56 -19.89
CA VAL A 299 -28.08 15.86 -20.56
C VAL A 299 -26.75 16.62 -20.51
N MET A 300 -26.29 17.07 -21.68
CA MET A 300 -25.06 17.85 -21.80
C MET A 300 -25.38 19.34 -21.62
N HIS A 301 -24.67 20.01 -20.71
CA HIS A 301 -24.78 21.44 -20.45
C HIS A 301 -23.50 22.16 -20.91
N PRO A 302 -23.63 23.37 -21.50
CA PRO A 302 -22.48 24.17 -21.87
C PRO A 302 -21.85 24.80 -20.64
N LEU A 303 -20.53 24.65 -20.51
CA LEU A 303 -19.68 25.32 -19.53
C LEU A 303 -18.72 26.24 -20.27
N THR A 304 -18.81 27.54 -19.99
CA THR A 304 -17.88 28.54 -20.51
C THR A 304 -16.91 28.98 -19.43
N ILE A 305 -15.61 28.89 -19.67
CA ILE A 305 -14.57 29.24 -18.71
C ILE A 305 -13.72 30.36 -19.30
N ARG A 306 -13.54 31.43 -18.52
CA ARG A 306 -12.67 32.56 -18.87
C ARG A 306 -11.79 32.93 -17.70
N SER A 307 -10.56 33.33 -18.00
CA SER A 307 -9.58 33.79 -17.04
C SER A 307 -9.20 35.24 -17.31
N ASN A 308 -8.67 35.92 -16.29
CA ASN A 308 -8.00 37.22 -16.41
C ASN A 308 -6.57 37.12 -16.99
N VAL A 309 -6.04 35.92 -17.22
CA VAL A 309 -4.71 35.65 -17.79
C VAL A 309 -4.82 34.79 -19.05
N TYR A 310 -3.90 34.98 -20.01
CA TYR A 310 -3.82 34.21 -21.26
C TYR A 310 -2.82 33.05 -21.17
N ASP A 311 -2.96 32.06 -22.06
CA ASP A 311 -2.15 30.84 -22.12
C ASP A 311 -2.14 30.05 -20.80
N ASP A 312 -3.28 29.99 -20.12
CA ASP A 312 -3.52 29.11 -18.97
C ASP A 312 -3.93 27.70 -19.42
N GLU A 313 -4.04 26.75 -18.50
CA GLU A 313 -4.49 25.39 -18.75
C GLU A 313 -5.71 25.09 -17.88
N VAL A 314 -6.80 24.69 -18.51
CA VAL A 314 -8.04 24.31 -17.86
C VAL A 314 -8.09 22.79 -17.74
N VAL A 315 -8.19 22.31 -16.52
CA VAL A 315 -8.35 20.90 -16.16
C VAL A 315 -9.74 20.70 -15.58
N ILE A 316 -10.49 19.73 -16.11
CA ILE A 316 -11.83 19.38 -15.64
C ILE A 316 -11.82 17.90 -15.27
N ASP A 317 -12.13 17.60 -14.01
CA ASP A 317 -12.11 16.24 -13.44
C ASP A 317 -10.77 15.51 -13.68
N GLY A 318 -9.66 16.26 -13.61
CA GLY A 318 -8.32 15.73 -13.82
C GLY A 318 -7.93 15.53 -15.30
N VAL A 319 -8.76 15.92 -16.27
CA VAL A 319 -8.45 15.87 -17.71
C VAL A 319 -8.19 17.28 -18.23
N SER A 320 -7.13 17.48 -19.02
CA SER A 320 -6.80 18.79 -19.61
C SER A 320 -7.65 19.07 -20.86
N TYR A 321 -8.24 20.26 -20.92
CA TYR A 321 -9.10 20.74 -22.02
C TYR A 321 -8.49 21.91 -22.81
N GLY A 322 -7.24 22.28 -22.53
CA GLY A 322 -6.55 23.40 -23.19
C GLY A 322 -6.73 24.73 -22.44
N SER A 323 -6.54 25.86 -23.13
CA SER A 323 -6.49 27.20 -22.50
C SER A 323 -7.80 27.98 -22.59
N THR A 324 -8.01 28.95 -21.68
CA THR A 324 -9.13 29.89 -21.79
C THR A 324 -8.95 30.89 -22.94
N PRO A 325 -10.03 31.43 -23.54
CA PRO A 325 -11.43 31.13 -23.27
C PRO A 325 -11.82 29.74 -23.79
N LEU A 326 -12.43 28.94 -22.91
CA LEU A 326 -12.83 27.57 -23.20
C LEU A 326 -14.36 27.45 -23.14
N GLU A 327 -14.95 26.76 -24.12
CA GLU A 327 -16.37 26.40 -24.12
C GLU A 327 -16.49 24.90 -24.38
N VAL A 328 -17.02 24.17 -23.41
CA VAL A 328 -17.13 22.70 -23.45
C VAL A 328 -18.53 22.26 -23.05
N MET A 329 -18.95 21.12 -23.59
CA MET A 329 -20.20 20.47 -23.20
C MET A 329 -19.86 19.36 -22.21
N LEU A 330 -20.45 19.40 -21.02
CA LEU A 330 -20.25 18.40 -19.97
C LEU A 330 -21.60 17.81 -19.54
N PRO A 331 -21.65 16.55 -19.09
CA PRO A 331 -22.88 15.98 -18.55
C PRO A 331 -23.35 16.78 -17.31
N GLY A 332 -24.64 16.73 -17.00
CA GLY A 332 -25.13 17.29 -15.75
C GLY A 332 -24.57 16.55 -14.54
N GLY A 333 -24.02 17.27 -13.57
CA GLY A 333 -23.36 16.65 -12.41
C GLY A 333 -22.34 17.54 -11.73
N GLU A 334 -21.68 17.01 -10.71
CA GLU A 334 -20.56 17.69 -10.07
C GLU A 334 -19.31 17.60 -10.94
N HIS A 335 -18.64 18.73 -11.15
CA HIS A 335 -17.36 18.81 -11.86
C HIS A 335 -16.37 19.63 -11.05
N GLN A 336 -15.13 19.16 -11.00
CA GLN A 336 -14.01 19.89 -10.41
C GLN A 336 -13.27 20.62 -11.54
N ILE A 337 -13.28 21.95 -11.48
CA ILE A 337 -12.63 22.82 -12.45
C ILE A 337 -11.35 23.38 -11.82
N GLU A 338 -10.23 23.22 -12.51
CA GLU A 338 -8.94 23.82 -12.14
C GLU A 338 -8.38 24.61 -13.32
N ILE A 339 -7.86 25.81 -13.06
CA ILE A 339 -7.22 26.65 -14.07
C ILE A 339 -5.82 26.98 -13.57
N LEU A 340 -4.83 26.54 -14.34
CA LEU A 340 -3.41 26.56 -14.02
C LEU A 340 -2.69 27.57 -14.92
N LYS A 341 -1.81 28.40 -14.36
CA LYS A 341 -0.94 29.27 -15.16
C LYS A 341 0.39 29.47 -14.47
N TYR A 342 1.48 29.24 -15.20
CA TYR A 342 2.83 29.48 -14.70
C TYR A 342 2.99 30.87 -14.06
N GLY A 343 3.44 30.89 -12.79
CA GLY A 343 3.59 32.12 -12.00
C GLY A 343 2.30 32.67 -11.38
N TYR A 344 1.20 31.89 -11.37
CA TYR A 344 -0.09 32.27 -10.77
C TYR A 344 -0.63 31.17 -9.86
N SER A 345 -1.40 31.57 -8.84
CA SER A 345 -2.05 30.63 -7.93
C SER A 345 -3.17 29.86 -8.65
N ALA A 346 -3.23 28.56 -8.33
CA ALA A 346 -4.32 27.63 -8.63
C ALA A 346 -5.73 28.26 -8.51
N TYR A 347 -6.49 28.45 -9.60
CA TYR A 347 -7.94 28.66 -9.45
C TYR A 347 -8.64 27.30 -9.46
N ALA A 348 -9.29 26.91 -8.36
CA ALA A 348 -10.02 25.65 -8.27
C ALA A 348 -11.43 25.89 -7.74
N GLU A 349 -12.42 25.34 -8.43
CA GLU A 349 -13.83 25.45 -8.05
C GLU A 349 -14.57 24.16 -8.35
N LYS A 350 -15.33 23.64 -7.37
CA LYS A 350 -16.25 22.53 -7.57
C LYS A 350 -17.62 23.10 -7.92
N ILE A 351 -18.15 22.74 -9.07
CA ILE A 351 -19.45 23.20 -9.55
C ILE A 351 -20.43 22.04 -9.63
N LEU A 352 -21.72 22.32 -9.46
CA LEU A 352 -22.81 21.39 -9.77
C LEU A 352 -23.52 21.90 -11.02
N LEU A 353 -23.20 21.30 -12.17
CA LEU A 353 -23.66 21.73 -13.48
C LEU A 353 -25.08 21.22 -13.75
N LYS A 354 -26.08 22.10 -13.61
CA LYS A 354 -27.51 21.81 -13.87
C LYS A 354 -28.06 22.48 -15.13
N ASP A 355 -27.35 23.51 -15.60
CA ASP A 355 -27.71 24.39 -16.71
C ASP A 355 -26.47 25.12 -17.23
N ALA A 356 -26.65 25.95 -18.27
CA ALA A 356 -25.57 26.68 -18.91
C ALA A 356 -24.84 27.58 -17.89
N THR A 357 -23.58 27.25 -17.60
CA THR A 357 -22.81 27.89 -16.54
C THR A 357 -21.59 28.59 -17.11
N ALA A 358 -21.28 29.79 -16.59
CA ALA A 358 -20.10 30.54 -16.99
C ALA A 358 -19.24 30.85 -15.78
N ILE A 359 -17.99 30.40 -15.80
CA ILE A 359 -16.98 30.67 -14.77
C ILE A 359 -16.05 31.77 -15.28
N ARG A 360 -15.82 32.75 -14.42
CA ARG A 360 -14.79 33.76 -14.63
C ARG A 360 -13.78 33.67 -13.49
N ALA A 361 -12.63 33.11 -13.79
CA ALA A 361 -11.52 32.98 -12.85
C ALA A 361 -10.66 34.23 -12.85
N GLU A 362 -10.30 34.70 -11.65
CA GLU A 362 -9.29 35.72 -11.45
C GLU A 362 -8.09 35.08 -10.77
N LEU A 363 -7.07 34.76 -11.56
CA LEU A 363 -5.81 34.22 -11.09
C LEU A 363 -4.94 35.36 -10.54
N GLU A 364 -4.45 35.16 -9.33
CA GLU A 364 -3.48 36.02 -8.66
C GLU A 364 -2.06 35.53 -8.95
N LYS A 365 -1.09 36.44 -9.08
CA LYS A 365 0.31 36.05 -9.24
C LYS A 365 0.77 35.29 -8.00
N SER A 366 1.38 34.14 -8.23
CA SER A 366 1.97 33.30 -7.18
C SER A 366 3.25 33.95 -6.67
N ASP A 367 3.42 33.98 -5.35
CA ASP A 367 4.70 34.34 -4.71
C ASP A 367 5.81 33.28 -4.95
N TYR A 368 5.43 32.13 -5.54
CA TYR A 368 6.31 31.01 -5.86
C TYR A 368 6.41 30.82 -7.38
N SER A 369 7.62 30.50 -7.87
CA SER A 369 7.91 30.30 -9.29
C SER A 369 7.36 29.00 -9.89
N PHE A 370 6.69 28.17 -9.10
CA PHE A 370 6.14 26.88 -9.52
C PHE A 370 4.69 26.76 -9.07
N THR A 371 3.81 26.34 -9.97
CA THR A 371 2.40 26.07 -9.69
C THR A 371 2.21 24.66 -9.15
N ARG A 372 1.21 24.47 -8.26
CA ARG A 372 0.83 23.13 -7.76
C ARG A 372 0.53 22.21 -8.94
N GLY A 373 1.16 21.04 -9.00
CA GLY A 373 0.94 20.08 -10.07
C GLY A 373 1.71 20.36 -11.37
N GLU A 374 2.53 21.42 -11.40
CA GLU A 374 3.38 21.72 -12.55
C GLU A 374 4.39 20.60 -12.79
N LYS A 375 4.51 20.15 -14.04
CA LYS A 375 5.54 19.20 -14.43
C LYS A 375 6.85 19.90 -14.79
N ILE A 376 7.94 19.45 -14.20
CA ILE A 376 9.31 19.87 -14.52
C ILE A 376 10.15 18.64 -14.88
N GLN A 377 11.05 18.78 -15.84
CA GLN A 377 11.97 17.71 -16.23
C GLN A 377 13.32 18.32 -16.56
N ASP A 378 14.35 17.88 -15.83
CA ASP A 378 15.71 18.34 -16.07
C ASP A 378 16.37 17.58 -17.22
N ILE A 379 17.21 18.28 -17.97
CA ILE A 379 18.04 17.68 -19.01
C ILE A 379 19.38 17.31 -18.36
N LEU A 380 19.70 16.02 -18.37
CA LEU A 380 20.99 15.50 -17.94
C LEU A 380 22.04 15.65 -19.05
N TYR A 381 23.29 15.32 -18.73
CA TYR A 381 24.38 15.33 -19.70
C TYR A 381 24.07 14.49 -20.96
N ARG A 382 24.40 15.01 -22.15
CA ARG A 382 24.11 14.44 -23.49
C ARG A 382 22.62 14.38 -23.88
N ASP A 383 21.83 15.36 -23.45
CA ASP A 383 20.41 15.49 -23.80
C ASP A 383 19.52 14.31 -23.33
N VAL A 384 20.03 13.50 -22.39
CA VAL A 384 19.24 12.47 -21.70
C VAL A 384 18.27 13.16 -20.76
N ARG A 385 16.99 12.81 -20.81
CA ARG A 385 15.99 13.38 -19.91
C ARG A 385 16.08 12.74 -18.52
N GLY A 386 16.08 13.57 -17.48
CA GLY A 386 15.91 13.11 -16.10
C GLY A 386 14.47 12.64 -15.84
N PRO A 387 14.18 12.20 -14.60
CA PRO A 387 12.82 11.85 -14.22
C PRO A 387 11.88 13.06 -14.39
N GLU A 388 10.65 12.80 -14.85
CA GLU A 388 9.59 13.81 -14.78
C GLU A 388 9.23 14.03 -13.31
N LEU A 389 9.16 15.29 -12.90
CA LEU A 389 8.83 15.70 -11.55
C LEU A 389 7.55 16.52 -11.57
N VAL A 390 6.78 16.41 -10.49
CA VAL A 390 5.63 17.25 -10.17
C VAL A 390 5.99 18.17 -9.02
N VAL A 391 5.60 19.44 -9.14
CA VAL A 391 5.79 20.42 -8.06
C VAL A 391 4.73 20.23 -6.98
N VAL A 392 5.23 19.96 -5.78
CA VAL A 392 4.47 19.88 -4.52
C VAL A 392 4.64 21.20 -3.76
N PRO A 393 3.54 21.89 -3.39
CA PRO A 393 3.62 23.18 -2.72
C PRO A 393 4.13 23.07 -1.27
N ALA A 394 4.62 24.17 -0.70
CA ALA A 394 4.81 24.24 0.76
C ALA A 394 3.46 24.17 1.48
N GLY A 395 3.41 23.60 2.68
CA GLY A 395 2.18 23.54 3.44
C GLY A 395 2.24 22.70 4.70
N LYS A 396 1.08 22.57 5.36
CA LYS A 396 0.89 21.75 6.56
C LYS A 396 -0.10 20.65 6.27
N PHE A 397 0.11 19.49 6.87
CA PHE A 397 -0.82 18.36 6.78
C PHE A 397 -0.77 17.49 8.03
N LYS A 398 -1.77 16.62 8.19
CA LYS A 398 -1.75 15.58 9.20
C LYS A 398 -1.11 14.31 8.61
N MET A 399 -0.02 13.89 9.22
CA MET A 399 0.71 12.66 8.91
C MET A 399 0.26 11.53 9.87
N GLY A 400 0.19 10.30 9.39
CA GLY A 400 -0.20 9.12 10.15
C GLY A 400 -1.64 8.67 9.92
N ASP A 401 -2.10 7.68 10.68
CA ASP A 401 -3.44 7.09 10.55
C ASP A 401 -4.52 8.04 11.08
N LEU A 402 -5.36 8.55 10.16
CA LEU A 402 -6.44 9.50 10.45
C LEU A 402 -7.80 8.84 10.65
N VAL A 403 -7.95 7.59 10.22
CA VAL A 403 -9.24 6.89 10.13
C VAL A 403 -9.36 5.83 11.23
N GLY A 404 -8.24 5.38 11.80
CA GLY A 404 -8.21 4.35 12.84
C GLY A 404 -8.06 2.93 12.30
N ASN A 405 -7.59 2.78 11.06
CA ASN A 405 -7.38 1.48 10.41
C ASN A 405 -5.90 1.05 10.34
N GLY A 406 -4.98 1.97 10.62
CA GLY A 406 -3.52 1.82 10.58
C GLY A 406 -2.94 0.91 11.66
N LEU A 407 -1.70 0.48 11.44
CA LEU A 407 -0.88 -0.24 12.42
C LEU A 407 -0.51 0.67 13.62
N PRO A 408 -0.09 0.11 14.77
CA PRO A 408 0.28 0.91 15.94
C PRO A 408 1.38 1.94 15.69
N ASN A 409 2.33 1.66 14.79
CA ASN A 409 3.41 2.57 14.42
C ASN A 409 2.99 3.69 13.44
N GLU A 410 1.74 3.70 13.00
CA GLU A 410 1.15 4.78 12.18
C GLU A 410 0.44 5.83 13.06
N ARG A 411 0.49 5.68 14.40
CA ARG A 411 -0.22 6.50 15.39
C ARG A 411 0.71 7.06 16.45
N PRO A 412 0.36 8.20 17.09
CA PRO A 412 -0.77 9.07 16.76
C PRO A 412 -0.52 9.86 15.47
N ALA A 413 -1.60 10.34 14.85
CA ALA A 413 -1.46 11.28 13.75
C ALA A 413 -0.95 12.64 14.26
N GLU A 414 0.02 13.21 13.55
CA GLU A 414 0.69 14.46 13.93
C GLU A 414 0.67 15.48 12.79
N THR A 415 0.60 16.77 13.14
CA THR A 415 0.74 17.82 12.12
C THR A 415 2.22 17.98 11.75
N ARG A 416 2.52 17.89 10.46
CA ARG A 416 3.85 18.13 9.87
C ARG A 416 3.79 19.31 8.91
N GLU A 417 4.93 19.96 8.72
CA GLU A 417 5.10 21.13 7.87
C GLU A 417 6.15 20.85 6.80
N ILE A 418 5.79 21.08 5.54
CA ILE A 418 6.68 21.11 4.39
C ILE A 418 7.01 22.58 4.14
N PRO A 419 8.21 23.05 4.52
CA PRO A 419 8.51 24.49 4.61
C PRO A 419 8.68 25.16 3.25
N THR A 420 9.09 24.40 2.23
CA THR A 420 9.37 24.91 0.88
C THR A 420 8.75 23.98 -0.15
N ALA A 421 8.33 24.54 -1.28
CA ALA A 421 7.93 23.72 -2.43
C ALA A 421 9.10 22.87 -2.92
N LEU A 422 8.80 21.70 -3.47
CA LEU A 422 9.78 20.75 -3.99
C LEU A 422 9.23 20.06 -5.23
N GLY A 423 10.11 19.62 -6.12
CA GLY A 423 9.74 18.67 -7.17
C GLY A 423 9.84 17.25 -6.65
N ILE A 424 8.89 16.38 -6.95
CA ILE A 424 8.95 14.94 -6.66
C ILE A 424 8.69 14.15 -7.93
N SER A 425 9.40 13.05 -8.18
CA SER A 425 9.16 12.28 -9.40
C SER A 425 7.72 11.77 -9.44
N ASP A 426 7.07 12.00 -10.59
CA ASP A 426 5.64 11.71 -10.75
C ASP A 426 5.36 10.21 -10.75
N THR A 427 6.34 9.41 -11.14
CA THR A 427 6.38 7.96 -10.97
C THR A 427 7.55 7.52 -10.08
N GLU A 428 7.59 6.23 -9.74
CA GLU A 428 8.81 5.57 -9.29
C GLU A 428 9.89 5.64 -10.38
N ILE A 429 11.16 5.53 -9.97
CA ILE A 429 12.28 5.49 -10.92
C ILE A 429 12.19 4.20 -11.75
N THR A 430 12.29 4.33 -13.06
CA THR A 430 12.12 3.20 -13.99
C THR A 430 13.42 2.42 -14.20
N VAL A 431 13.29 1.19 -14.73
CA VAL A 431 14.43 0.36 -15.15
C VAL A 431 15.30 1.09 -16.18
N GLU A 432 14.71 1.84 -17.11
CA GLU A 432 15.45 2.65 -18.09
C GLU A 432 16.25 3.76 -17.41
N GLN A 433 15.61 4.55 -16.53
CA GLN A 433 16.25 5.65 -15.84
C GLN A 433 17.42 5.18 -14.96
N PHE A 434 17.21 4.11 -14.20
CA PHE A 434 18.28 3.50 -13.40
C PHE A 434 19.37 2.85 -14.28
N GLY A 435 18.99 2.28 -15.42
CA GLY A 435 19.92 1.75 -16.42
C GLY A 435 20.89 2.81 -16.95
N ASN A 436 20.41 4.02 -17.22
CA ASN A 436 21.24 5.16 -17.64
C ASN A 436 22.30 5.53 -16.58
N PHE A 437 21.91 5.52 -15.30
CA PHE A 437 22.83 5.72 -14.18
C PHE A 437 23.92 4.64 -14.16
N VAL A 438 23.53 3.36 -14.26
CA VAL A 438 24.49 2.25 -14.23
C VAL A 438 25.41 2.28 -15.44
N GLU A 439 24.92 2.63 -16.63
CA GLU A 439 25.74 2.75 -17.84
C GLU A 439 26.76 3.89 -17.72
N ASP A 440 26.37 5.05 -17.18
CA ASP A 440 27.25 6.21 -17.06
C ASP A 440 28.31 6.06 -15.96
N THR A 441 28.03 5.29 -14.91
CA THR A 441 28.89 5.21 -13.71
C THR A 441 29.57 3.86 -13.52
N ALA A 442 29.14 2.82 -14.25
CA ALA A 442 29.48 1.43 -13.98
C ALA A 442 29.15 0.99 -12.53
N TYR A 443 28.08 1.56 -11.95
CA TYR A 443 27.65 1.26 -10.59
C TYR A 443 27.29 -0.22 -10.41
N VAL A 444 27.63 -0.76 -9.24
CA VAL A 444 27.30 -2.13 -8.82
C VAL A 444 26.43 -2.03 -7.58
N THR A 445 25.19 -2.53 -7.67
CA THR A 445 24.22 -2.41 -6.59
C THR A 445 24.58 -3.28 -5.39
N GLU A 446 24.01 -3.01 -4.22
CA GLU A 446 24.21 -3.86 -3.04
C GLU A 446 23.68 -5.28 -3.24
N ALA A 447 22.61 -5.47 -4.02
CA ALA A 447 22.16 -6.78 -4.44
C ALA A 447 23.23 -7.52 -5.27
N GLU A 448 23.92 -6.81 -6.17
CA GLU A 448 25.02 -7.37 -6.98
C GLU A 448 26.30 -7.61 -6.15
N LYS A 449 26.58 -6.80 -5.12
CA LYS A 449 27.74 -6.96 -4.21
C LYS A 449 27.57 -8.09 -3.21
N SER A 450 26.43 -8.13 -2.53
CA SER A 450 26.08 -9.18 -1.57
C SER A 450 25.73 -10.49 -2.27
N GLY A 451 25.37 -10.40 -3.55
CA GLY A 451 24.97 -11.53 -4.37
C GLY A 451 23.63 -12.09 -3.92
N THR A 452 22.70 -11.28 -3.42
CA THR A 452 21.33 -11.70 -3.10
C THR A 452 20.34 -10.56 -3.27
N CYS A 453 19.12 -10.85 -3.72
CA CYS A 453 17.95 -9.99 -3.56
C CYS A 453 16.79 -10.79 -2.94
N ALA A 454 16.06 -10.17 -2.01
CA ALA A 454 14.94 -10.81 -1.34
C ALA A 454 13.71 -10.90 -2.26
N SER A 455 13.04 -12.04 -2.22
CA SER A 455 11.72 -12.23 -2.80
C SER A 455 10.77 -12.73 -1.71
N LEU A 456 9.48 -12.40 -1.80
CA LEU A 456 8.52 -12.85 -0.81
C LEU A 456 8.06 -14.28 -1.16
N SER A 457 8.24 -15.23 -0.25
CA SER A 457 7.73 -16.60 -0.35
C SER A 457 7.17 -17.04 1.00
N ASP A 458 5.95 -17.57 1.01
CA ASP A 458 5.25 -17.99 2.24
C ASP A 458 5.21 -16.89 3.30
N GLY A 459 4.92 -15.65 2.86
CA GLY A 459 4.89 -14.47 3.72
C GLY A 459 6.25 -13.96 4.16
N ARG A 460 7.35 -14.68 3.92
CA ARG A 460 8.71 -14.37 4.40
C ARG A 460 9.64 -13.91 3.28
N PRO A 461 10.54 -12.95 3.55
CA PRO A 461 11.64 -12.64 2.64
C PRO A 461 12.61 -13.81 2.53
N GLN A 462 12.83 -14.29 1.30
CA GLN A 462 13.82 -15.28 0.95
C GLN A 462 14.84 -14.68 0.00
N PHE A 463 16.10 -14.67 0.43
CA PHE A 463 17.23 -14.18 -0.35
C PHE A 463 17.59 -15.17 -1.45
N ASN A 464 17.72 -14.69 -2.68
CA ASN A 464 18.08 -15.51 -3.82
C ASN A 464 19.25 -14.88 -4.58
N GLU A 465 20.31 -15.66 -4.75
CA GLU A 465 21.57 -15.18 -5.33
C GLU A 465 21.51 -14.86 -6.82
N LYS A 466 20.45 -15.30 -7.49
CA LYS A 466 20.24 -15.06 -8.93
C LYS A 466 19.46 -13.78 -9.19
N LEU A 467 18.95 -13.13 -8.15
CA LEU A 467 18.09 -11.96 -8.27
C LEU A 467 18.90 -10.67 -8.16
N SER A 468 18.58 -9.72 -9.03
CA SER A 468 19.13 -8.36 -9.04
C SER A 468 18.16 -7.43 -9.78
N TRP A 469 18.47 -6.13 -9.85
CA TRP A 469 17.65 -5.17 -10.60
C TRP A 469 17.49 -5.51 -12.09
N LYS A 470 18.45 -6.26 -12.67
CA LYS A 470 18.41 -6.75 -14.06
C LYS A 470 17.57 -8.01 -14.23
N ASN A 471 17.38 -8.77 -13.15
CA ASN A 471 16.68 -10.05 -13.14
C ASN A 471 15.98 -10.25 -11.79
N PRO A 472 14.86 -9.58 -11.52
CA PRO A 472 14.21 -9.62 -10.19
C PRO A 472 13.32 -10.86 -9.97
N GLY A 473 13.32 -11.80 -10.92
CA GLY A 473 12.53 -13.02 -10.87
C GLY A 473 11.20 -12.95 -11.63
N PHE A 474 10.96 -11.85 -12.33
CA PHE A 474 9.82 -11.67 -13.24
C PHE A 474 10.23 -10.82 -14.45
N LYS A 475 9.40 -10.83 -15.51
CA LYS A 475 9.63 -10.03 -16.71
C LYS A 475 9.30 -8.55 -16.44
N GLN A 476 10.29 -7.68 -16.65
CA GLN A 476 10.17 -6.22 -16.62
C GLN A 476 10.30 -5.61 -18.02
N SER A 477 9.77 -4.40 -18.18
CA SER A 477 10.02 -3.48 -19.30
C SER A 477 10.86 -2.30 -18.84
N GLU A 478 11.33 -1.49 -19.78
CA GLU A 478 12.03 -0.22 -19.52
C GLU A 478 11.20 0.74 -18.64
N SER A 479 9.87 0.72 -18.81
CA SER A 479 8.90 1.46 -18.01
C SER A 479 8.45 0.79 -16.72
N SER A 480 9.00 -0.39 -16.35
CA SER A 480 8.74 -0.95 -15.02
C SER A 480 9.50 -0.17 -13.94
N PRO A 481 8.98 -0.08 -12.71
CA PRO A 481 9.76 0.45 -11.60
C PRO A 481 11.02 -0.41 -11.39
N VAL A 482 12.15 0.23 -11.10
CA VAL A 482 13.37 -0.48 -10.69
C VAL A 482 13.15 -1.10 -9.31
N VAL A 483 13.58 -2.35 -9.14
CA VAL A 483 13.51 -3.08 -7.87
C VAL A 483 14.84 -3.79 -7.58
N CYS A 484 14.94 -4.51 -6.46
CA CYS A 484 16.19 -5.10 -5.97
C CYS A 484 17.28 -4.02 -5.80
N VAL A 485 16.86 -2.85 -5.31
CA VAL A 485 17.70 -1.70 -4.97
C VAL A 485 17.53 -1.37 -3.50
N SER A 486 18.63 -1.11 -2.81
CA SER A 486 18.62 -0.67 -1.41
C SER A 486 18.46 0.83 -1.30
N TYR A 487 18.30 1.35 -0.07
CA TYR A 487 18.33 2.79 0.17
C TYR A 487 19.67 3.40 -0.26
N ASN A 488 20.78 2.69 -0.03
CA ASN A 488 22.11 3.15 -0.42
C ASN A 488 22.27 3.23 -1.94
N ASP A 489 21.66 2.29 -2.69
CA ASP A 489 21.61 2.36 -4.16
C ASP A 489 20.78 3.56 -4.65
N ALA A 490 19.62 3.80 -4.01
CA ALA A 490 18.75 4.93 -4.31
C ALA A 490 19.42 6.28 -4.02
N GLN A 491 20.14 6.40 -2.90
CA GLN A 491 20.91 7.59 -2.54
C GLN A 491 22.02 7.87 -3.56
N ALA A 492 22.76 6.84 -3.99
CA ALA A 492 23.79 6.98 -5.02
C ALA A 492 23.20 7.48 -6.36
N TYR A 493 22.01 7.02 -6.73
CA TYR A 493 21.29 7.51 -7.90
C TYR A 493 20.90 8.99 -7.77
N ALA A 494 20.38 9.42 -6.61
CA ALA A 494 20.03 10.82 -6.35
C ALA A 494 21.27 11.74 -6.35
N GLU A 495 22.40 11.28 -5.83
CA GLU A 495 23.69 11.99 -5.90
C GLU A 495 24.17 12.12 -7.34
N TRP A 496 24.02 11.08 -8.16
CA TRP A 496 24.34 11.13 -9.58
C TRP A 496 23.46 12.14 -10.33
N LEU A 497 22.14 12.14 -10.09
CA LEU A 497 21.23 13.16 -10.64
C LEU A 497 21.66 14.56 -10.24
N THR A 498 22.09 14.75 -8.98
CA THR A 498 22.60 16.03 -8.49
C THR A 498 23.81 16.50 -9.28
N GLN A 499 24.78 15.60 -9.49
CA GLN A 499 26.00 15.90 -10.23
C GLN A 499 25.73 16.20 -11.72
N LYS A 500 24.75 15.52 -12.32
CA LYS A 500 24.48 15.60 -13.77
C LYS A 500 23.55 16.74 -14.17
N SER A 501 22.60 17.09 -13.30
CA SER A 501 21.63 18.17 -13.54
C SER A 501 22.11 19.53 -13.01
N GLY A 502 22.96 19.53 -11.97
CA GLY A 502 23.32 20.74 -11.23
C GLY A 502 22.26 21.20 -10.22
N PHE A 503 21.11 20.50 -10.11
CA PHE A 503 20.09 20.72 -9.10
C PHE A 503 20.26 19.72 -7.94
N LYS A 504 19.81 20.08 -6.74
CA LYS A 504 19.93 19.19 -5.58
C LYS A 504 18.80 18.15 -5.60
N TYR A 505 19.16 16.89 -5.82
CA TYR A 505 18.27 15.72 -5.71
C TYR A 505 18.54 14.93 -4.43
N SER A 506 17.50 14.33 -3.87
CA SER A 506 17.58 13.40 -2.73
C SER A 506 16.44 12.39 -2.75
N ILE A 507 16.46 11.43 -1.82
CA ILE A 507 15.31 10.59 -1.49
C ILE A 507 14.31 11.45 -0.70
N PRO A 508 12.98 11.31 -0.90
CA PRO A 508 12.00 12.01 -0.09
C PRO A 508 12.15 11.65 1.39
N THR A 509 11.95 12.63 2.26
CA THR A 509 11.61 12.32 3.66
C THR A 509 10.26 11.63 3.72
N GLU A 510 10.00 10.87 4.79
CA GLU A 510 8.70 10.21 5.00
C GLU A 510 7.55 11.21 5.01
N ALA A 511 7.77 12.40 5.57
CA ALA A 511 6.79 13.47 5.61
C ALA A 511 6.52 14.04 4.20
N GLU A 512 7.55 14.26 3.39
CA GLU A 512 7.39 14.73 1.99
C GLU A 512 6.67 13.68 1.15
N TRP A 513 7.03 12.39 1.29
CA TRP A 513 6.39 11.29 0.59
C TRP A 513 4.90 11.22 0.93
N GLU A 514 4.56 11.22 2.24
CA GLU A 514 3.16 11.10 2.66
C GLU A 514 2.34 12.33 2.31
N TYR A 515 2.93 13.53 2.41
CA TYR A 515 2.30 14.78 1.99
C TYR A 515 1.93 14.73 0.51
N ALA A 516 2.89 14.35 -0.34
CA ALA A 516 2.70 14.23 -1.78
C ALA A 516 1.70 13.14 -2.15
N ALA A 517 1.75 11.98 -1.48
CA ALA A 517 0.86 10.86 -1.71
C ALA A 517 -0.60 11.18 -1.32
N ARG A 518 -0.82 11.89 -0.20
CA ARG A 518 -2.15 12.34 0.24
C ARG A 518 -2.77 13.35 -0.70
N ALA A 519 -1.97 14.25 -1.26
CA ALA A 519 -2.41 15.33 -2.14
C ALA A 519 -3.62 16.15 -1.59
N GLY A 520 -3.66 16.33 -0.27
CA GLY A 520 -4.73 17.03 0.45
C GLY A 520 -5.84 16.13 1.02
N SER A 521 -5.81 14.83 0.77
CA SER A 521 -6.78 13.87 1.33
C SER A 521 -6.47 13.49 2.78
N GLU A 522 -7.53 13.31 3.58
CA GLU A 522 -7.48 12.77 4.95
C GLU A 522 -7.91 11.28 5.03
N THR A 523 -8.12 10.58 3.91
CA THR A 523 -8.56 9.17 3.87
C THR A 523 -7.39 8.17 3.77
N ASP A 524 -7.69 6.86 3.88
CA ASP A 524 -6.69 5.77 3.80
C ASP A 524 -5.96 5.70 2.44
N PHE A 525 -6.69 5.99 1.36
CA PHE A 525 -6.17 6.17 0.00
C PHE A 525 -6.52 7.57 -0.48
N TRP A 526 -5.77 8.17 -1.41
CA TRP A 526 -6.06 9.54 -1.85
C TRP A 526 -7.45 9.70 -2.51
N TRP A 527 -8.06 8.60 -2.97
CA TRP A 527 -9.41 8.56 -3.56
C TRP A 527 -10.53 8.12 -2.61
N GLY A 528 -10.24 7.82 -1.34
CA GLY A 528 -11.24 7.36 -0.37
C GLY A 528 -10.70 6.35 0.64
N ASN A 529 -11.60 5.73 1.43
CA ASN A 529 -11.22 4.76 2.46
C ASN A 529 -11.17 3.31 1.95
N ASP A 530 -11.77 3.04 0.79
CA ASP A 530 -11.75 1.73 0.17
C ASP A 530 -10.76 1.69 -1.00
N VAL A 531 -9.96 0.64 -1.05
CA VAL A 531 -9.01 0.43 -2.16
C VAL A 531 -9.75 0.26 -3.48
N GLY A 532 -10.93 -0.35 -3.45
CA GLY A 532 -11.72 -0.67 -4.64
C GLY A 532 -11.08 -1.72 -5.55
N TYR A 533 -11.65 -1.91 -6.73
CA TYR A 533 -11.18 -2.87 -7.74
C TYR A 533 -10.39 -2.17 -8.85
N GLY A 534 -9.20 -2.67 -9.17
CA GLY A 534 -8.40 -2.25 -10.31
C GLY A 534 -7.78 -0.84 -10.21
N LYS A 535 -7.85 -0.19 -9.04
CA LYS A 535 -7.35 1.19 -8.84
C LYS A 535 -5.85 1.27 -8.54
N ALA A 536 -5.25 0.17 -8.13
CA ALA A 536 -3.84 0.05 -7.75
C ALA A 536 -3.34 -1.39 -7.96
N ASN A 537 -2.01 -1.57 -8.02
CA ASN A 537 -1.41 -2.89 -8.07
C ASN A 537 -0.98 -3.38 -6.68
N CYS A 538 -1.84 -4.17 -6.05
CA CYS A 538 -1.57 -4.83 -4.77
C CYS A 538 -2.15 -6.26 -4.78
N ARG A 539 -1.86 -7.05 -3.74
CA ARG A 539 -2.40 -8.41 -3.59
C ARG A 539 -3.92 -8.35 -3.61
N ASN A 540 -4.53 -9.09 -4.53
CA ASN A 540 -5.98 -9.18 -4.71
C ASN A 540 -6.68 -7.83 -5.00
N CYS A 541 -5.96 -6.86 -5.57
CA CYS A 541 -6.56 -5.60 -6.02
C CYS A 541 -7.25 -5.70 -7.38
N GLY A 542 -7.26 -6.89 -8.01
CA GLY A 542 -8.06 -7.18 -9.19
C GLY A 542 -7.42 -6.81 -10.53
N THR A 543 -6.12 -6.55 -10.56
CA THR A 543 -5.39 -6.25 -11.81
C THR A 543 -4.70 -7.49 -12.37
N ASP A 544 -4.35 -7.49 -13.66
CA ASP A 544 -3.58 -8.58 -14.29
C ASP A 544 -2.16 -8.74 -13.69
N TRP A 545 -1.66 -7.72 -13.00
CA TRP A 545 -0.34 -7.70 -12.34
C TRP A 545 -0.41 -8.12 -10.87
N SER A 546 -1.58 -8.03 -10.25
CA SER A 546 -1.79 -8.37 -8.84
C SER A 546 -1.26 -9.78 -8.54
N ASN A 547 -0.45 -9.92 -7.49
CA ASN A 547 0.20 -11.18 -7.10
C ASN A 547 1.19 -11.78 -8.11
N THR A 548 1.51 -11.12 -9.21
CA THR A 548 2.45 -11.66 -10.21
C THR A 548 3.71 -10.82 -10.39
N ARG A 549 3.59 -9.48 -10.49
CA ARG A 549 4.72 -8.55 -10.70
C ARG A 549 4.26 -7.08 -10.55
N PRO A 550 5.19 -6.11 -10.50
CA PRO A 550 4.87 -4.70 -10.70
C PRO A 550 4.23 -4.45 -12.07
N ALA A 551 3.37 -3.44 -12.14
CA ALA A 551 2.87 -2.87 -13.38
C ALA A 551 3.90 -1.87 -13.93
N PRO A 552 3.90 -1.57 -15.25
CA PRO A 552 4.58 -0.39 -15.75
C PRO A 552 4.14 0.86 -14.97
N VAL A 553 5.05 1.81 -14.75
CA VAL A 553 4.70 3.05 -14.07
C VAL A 553 3.62 3.82 -14.83
N ALA A 554 2.84 4.62 -14.11
CA ALA A 554 1.69 5.38 -14.62
C ALA A 554 0.60 4.51 -15.27
N SER A 555 0.43 3.26 -14.80
CA SER A 555 -0.67 2.38 -15.24
C SER A 555 -2.01 2.70 -14.56
N PHE A 556 -1.98 3.41 -13.44
CA PHE A 556 -3.16 3.78 -12.64
C PHE A 556 -3.43 5.29 -12.69
N HIS A 557 -4.54 5.73 -12.09
CA HIS A 557 -4.85 7.16 -12.04
C HIS A 557 -3.84 7.88 -11.13
N ARG A 558 -3.45 9.09 -11.52
CA ARG A 558 -2.67 9.99 -10.68
C ARG A 558 -3.53 10.63 -9.59
N ASN A 559 -2.92 10.93 -8.45
CA ASN A 559 -3.56 11.71 -7.40
C ASN A 559 -3.80 13.18 -7.83
N PRO A 560 -4.57 13.98 -7.06
CA PRO A 560 -4.88 15.37 -7.41
C PRO A 560 -3.67 16.29 -7.60
N TRP A 561 -2.45 15.89 -7.20
CA TRP A 561 -1.24 16.67 -7.44
C TRP A 561 -0.48 16.18 -8.67
N GLY A 562 -0.80 15.01 -9.21
CA GLY A 562 -0.20 14.49 -10.43
C GLY A 562 0.76 13.31 -10.22
N LEU A 563 0.85 12.77 -9.01
CA LEU A 563 1.68 11.60 -8.73
C LEU A 563 0.94 10.30 -9.06
N TYR A 564 1.63 9.38 -9.72
CA TYR A 564 1.21 8.02 -9.98
C TYR A 564 1.74 7.06 -8.91
N ASP A 565 1.05 5.92 -8.79
CA ASP A 565 1.52 4.71 -8.14
C ASP A 565 1.95 4.88 -6.67
N THR A 566 1.46 5.92 -5.98
CA THR A 566 1.69 6.11 -4.53
C THR A 566 0.94 5.09 -3.66
N VAL A 567 0.14 4.20 -4.27
CA VAL A 567 -0.61 3.12 -3.63
C VAL A 567 -0.34 1.83 -4.41
N GLY A 568 0.35 0.89 -3.77
CA GLY A 568 0.75 -0.38 -4.35
C GLY A 568 1.96 -0.26 -5.28
N ASN A 569 1.97 -1.09 -6.31
CA ASN A 569 3.05 -1.32 -7.27
C ASN A 569 4.35 -1.79 -6.62
N VAL A 570 5.16 -0.90 -6.06
CA VAL A 570 6.37 -1.24 -5.28
C VAL A 570 6.44 -0.37 -4.03
N TRP A 571 7.02 -0.93 -2.98
CA TRP A 571 7.37 -0.17 -1.80
C TRP A 571 8.44 0.86 -2.15
N GLU A 572 8.40 2.03 -1.56
CA GLU A 572 9.32 3.09 -1.91
C GLU A 572 10.12 3.60 -0.71
N TRP A 573 11.44 3.68 -0.87
CA TRP A 573 12.34 4.23 0.14
C TRP A 573 12.02 5.70 0.47
N ALA A 574 11.99 6.00 1.77
CA ALA A 574 11.90 7.33 2.32
C ALA A 574 12.78 7.48 3.57
N GLU A 575 13.29 8.69 3.80
CA GLU A 575 14.17 9.02 4.93
C GLU A 575 13.38 9.51 6.15
N THR A 576 13.85 9.15 7.35
CA THR A 576 13.33 9.66 8.63
C THR A 576 14.49 10.25 9.44
N ASP A 577 14.20 10.98 10.51
CA ASP A 577 15.24 11.56 11.38
C ASP A 577 16.14 10.49 12.03
N GLU A 578 15.63 9.27 12.22
CA GLU A 578 16.32 8.19 12.96
C GLU A 578 16.75 7.00 12.07
N GLY A 579 16.48 7.04 10.76
CA GLY A 579 16.73 5.93 9.87
C GLY A 579 15.95 6.01 8.56
N VAL A 580 15.59 4.85 8.00
CA VAL A 580 14.88 4.76 6.73
C VAL A 580 13.64 3.90 6.85
N VAL A 581 12.64 4.22 6.04
CA VAL A 581 11.40 3.48 5.93
C VAL A 581 11.07 3.20 4.47
N VAL A 582 10.14 2.28 4.25
CA VAL A 582 9.44 2.17 2.98
C VAL A 582 7.96 2.51 3.12
N LYS A 583 7.38 3.12 2.08
CA LYS A 583 6.00 3.60 2.00
C LYS A 583 5.29 3.07 0.76
N GLY A 584 3.96 3.12 0.74
CA GLY A 584 3.13 2.90 -0.46
C GLY A 584 2.55 1.51 -0.68
N GLY A 585 3.11 0.44 -0.13
CA GLY A 585 2.66 -0.93 -0.43
C GLY A 585 3.31 -1.51 -1.68
N ALA A 586 3.01 -2.76 -2.04
CA ALA A 586 3.51 -3.35 -3.29
C ALA A 586 2.56 -4.41 -3.87
N TRP A 587 2.83 -4.83 -5.10
CA TRP A 587 2.04 -5.78 -5.91
C TRP A 587 1.74 -7.13 -5.24
N ASN A 588 2.57 -7.54 -4.28
CA ASN A 588 2.45 -8.79 -3.52
C ASN A 588 2.12 -8.57 -2.03
N PHE A 589 1.73 -7.36 -1.63
CA PHE A 589 1.26 -7.04 -0.26
C PHE A 589 -0.22 -6.69 -0.28
N THR A 590 -0.90 -6.97 0.85
CA THR A 590 -2.33 -6.72 0.98
C THR A 590 -2.68 -5.23 0.80
N PRO A 591 -3.92 -4.92 0.41
CA PRO A 591 -4.36 -3.54 0.23
C PRO A 591 -4.27 -2.72 1.52
N SER A 592 -4.47 -3.37 2.68
CA SER A 592 -4.32 -2.75 4.00
C SER A 592 -2.90 -2.23 4.26
N LEU A 593 -1.89 -2.77 3.58
CA LEU A 593 -0.50 -2.31 3.66
C LEU A 593 -0.13 -1.31 2.57
N ALA A 594 -1.06 -0.95 1.69
CA ALA A 594 -0.88 0.08 0.66
C ALA A 594 -1.53 1.43 1.06
N ARG A 595 -2.04 1.55 2.29
CA ARG A 595 -2.58 2.84 2.78
C ARG A 595 -1.47 3.87 2.84
N VAL A 596 -1.86 5.13 2.65
CA VAL A 596 -0.93 6.25 2.58
C VAL A 596 -0.10 6.43 3.87
N SER A 597 -0.65 6.08 5.03
CA SER A 597 0.03 6.14 6.32
C SER A 597 0.94 4.94 6.59
N THR A 598 0.78 3.82 5.88
CA THR A 598 1.53 2.60 6.17
C THR A 598 3.02 2.82 5.94
N ARG A 599 3.81 2.36 6.91
CA ARG A 599 5.27 2.45 6.93
C ARG A 599 5.89 1.15 7.41
N MET A 600 7.05 0.81 6.86
CA MET A 600 7.91 -0.20 7.45
C MET A 600 9.30 0.35 7.68
N GLU A 601 9.88 0.06 8.84
CA GLU A 601 11.29 0.27 9.09
C GLU A 601 12.08 -0.92 8.56
N LEU A 602 13.04 -0.63 7.69
CA LEU A 602 13.90 -1.64 7.09
C LEU A 602 15.37 -1.18 7.17
N PRO A 603 16.31 -2.13 7.11
CA PRO A 603 17.74 -1.82 6.99
C PRO A 603 18.02 -1.05 5.71
N SER A 604 18.93 -0.08 5.74
CA SER A 604 19.26 0.71 4.54
C SER A 604 19.93 -0.11 3.44
N ASP A 605 20.51 -1.26 3.78
CA ASP A 605 21.11 -2.22 2.85
C ASP A 605 20.16 -3.35 2.41
N PHE A 606 18.95 -3.38 2.97
CA PHE A 606 17.93 -4.34 2.55
C PHE A 606 17.51 -4.05 1.11
N ASN A 607 17.31 -5.10 0.33
CA ASN A 607 16.87 -4.98 -1.05
C ASN A 607 15.97 -6.16 -1.40
N SER A 608 14.89 -5.87 -2.13
CA SER A 608 13.91 -6.87 -2.52
C SER A 608 13.31 -6.60 -3.88
N ASN A 609 12.72 -7.62 -4.49
CA ASN A 609 12.05 -7.50 -5.78
C ASN A 609 10.66 -6.82 -5.72
N TYR A 610 10.34 -6.20 -4.59
CA TYR A 610 9.11 -5.46 -4.35
C TYR A 610 9.37 -4.07 -3.74
N ILE A 611 10.64 -3.64 -3.64
CA ILE A 611 11.04 -2.29 -3.18
C ILE A 611 11.77 -1.56 -4.31
N GLY A 612 11.30 -0.37 -4.63
CA GLY A 612 11.92 0.64 -5.49
C GLY A 612 12.03 1.98 -4.75
N PHE A 613 12.00 3.09 -5.49
CA PHE A 613 12.05 4.43 -4.91
C PHE A 613 11.60 5.52 -5.90
N ARG A 614 11.32 6.70 -5.36
CA ARG A 614 11.16 7.96 -6.10
C ARG A 614 12.17 8.99 -5.59
N VAL A 615 12.36 10.09 -6.31
CA VAL A 615 13.31 11.15 -5.93
C VAL A 615 12.62 12.49 -5.75
N VAL A 616 13.19 13.34 -4.90
CA VAL A 616 12.81 14.74 -4.78
C VAL A 616 13.93 15.64 -5.28
N ARG A 617 13.55 16.84 -5.71
CA ARG A 617 14.44 17.91 -6.13
C ARG A 617 14.07 19.17 -5.35
N ALA A 618 15.07 19.76 -4.69
CA ALA A 618 14.91 21.05 -4.02
C ALA A 618 14.69 22.19 -5.05
N GLN A 619 14.00 23.24 -4.59
CA GLN A 619 13.73 24.46 -5.36
C GLN A 619 15.00 25.07 -5.97
#